data_AF-A0A812XVB4-F1
#
_entry.id   AF-A0A812XVB4-F1
#
_cell.length_a   1.000
_cell.length_b   1.000
_cell.length_c   1.000
_cell.angle_alpha   90.00
_cell.angle_beta   90.00
_cell.angle_gamma   90.00
#
_symmetry.space_group_name_H-M   'P 1'
#
loop_
_entity.id
_entity.type
_entity.pdbx_description
1 polymer ?
#
loop_
_entity_poly.entity_id
_entity_poly.type
_entity_poly.pdbx_seq_one_letter_code
_entity_poly.pdbx_strand_id
1 'polypeptide(L)'
;MAKTSEELRAEIEATNAQLQAAHAARTQLQAEIAQAVERQRLRQELEEQQLELSVARSTNRQMRGERDDIDADRRDCNDLSTCPAAAACSGKTGINRARCTGVGPRIAKGEYVWELQQMSWLDVTLQFRPEALRRISSHSFEVGGCSFDFLYRPDRGGLLLTSNKNGSLAIRVDSEQDIAFRYSIYIKRRGGDFVQWGETTDASHHGSDDPSFTVHGPDVHLRDSPVAAVGIFGLTHGQLLRSEWVEDDTLTVKFVLEVRPDVSYRMQQSVTQMAAVEIPEATMIRDTQALFEEGTCSDVQFRVQGETIQAHSQVLCARSEVFRKQLSAGMQESVSKVINIEDCEVSTFKAFLRFLYTDLLPSTEPVEPGAKTEDDTVGAQMLALLAVSHKYQATRLQLWCEAQLCNQLSTSEVCDILCQAHVFEAKQLEKACYTYIKDHMAEVLKLPGYAELVTKWPDIGMKVSLFMGDVPETDAEEILQASKVRRLQAGKQRM
;
A
#
# COMPACT_ATOMS: atom_id res chain seq x y z
N MET A 1 9.90 -3.84 -76.16
CA MET A 1 10.17 -2.49 -76.70
C MET A 1 10.65 -1.63 -75.55
N ALA A 2 11.73 -0.86 -75.73
CA ALA A 2 12.20 0.05 -74.68
C ALA A 2 11.23 1.23 -74.56
N LYS A 3 10.89 1.62 -73.34
CA LYS A 3 10.08 2.82 -73.08
C LYS A 3 10.74 4.02 -73.75
N THR A 4 9.93 4.84 -74.41
CA THR A 4 10.45 6.05 -75.05
C THR A 4 10.86 7.07 -73.99
N SER A 5 11.71 8.05 -74.35
CA SER A 5 12.14 9.05 -73.37
C SER A 5 10.99 9.93 -72.88
N GLU A 6 9.92 10.08 -73.66
CA GLU A 6 8.68 10.78 -73.27
C GLU A 6 7.87 9.99 -72.24
N GLU A 7 7.71 8.68 -72.42
CA GLU A 7 7.04 7.81 -71.45
C GLU A 7 7.74 7.81 -70.09
N LEU A 8 9.08 7.78 -70.09
CA LEU A 8 9.87 7.86 -68.86
C LEU A 8 9.74 9.23 -68.18
N ARG A 9 9.67 10.33 -68.94
CA ARG A 9 9.46 11.67 -68.38
C ARG A 9 8.09 11.80 -67.73
N ALA A 10 7.04 11.31 -68.38
CA ALA A 10 5.69 11.32 -67.83
C ALA A 10 5.57 10.49 -66.55
N GLU A 11 6.23 9.32 -66.50
CA GLU A 11 6.24 8.46 -65.32
C GLU A 11 7.01 9.09 -64.15
N ILE A 12 8.12 9.79 -64.43
CA ILE A 12 8.86 10.58 -63.42
C ILE A 12 8.01 11.72 -62.88
N GLU A 13 7.30 12.47 -63.72
CA GLU A 13 6.40 13.54 -63.28
C GLU A 13 5.24 13.01 -62.42
N ALA A 14 4.60 11.92 -62.84
CA ALA A 14 3.54 11.28 -62.07
C ALA A 14 4.04 10.78 -60.70
N THR A 15 5.23 10.19 -60.66
CA THR A 15 5.85 9.71 -59.41
C THR A 15 6.21 10.88 -58.49
N ASN A 16 6.74 11.97 -59.03
CA ASN A 16 7.06 13.18 -58.26
C ASN A 16 5.79 13.82 -57.68
N ALA A 17 4.69 13.85 -58.43
CA ALA A 17 3.40 14.35 -57.93
C ALA A 17 2.86 13.48 -56.78
N GLN A 18 2.96 12.15 -56.90
CA GLN A 18 2.57 11.23 -55.82
C GLN A 18 3.46 11.39 -54.59
N LEU A 19 4.78 11.57 -54.77
CA LEU A 19 5.71 11.80 -53.69
C LEU A 19 5.40 13.10 -52.93
N GLN A 20 5.10 14.18 -53.65
CA GLN A 20 4.69 15.45 -53.05
C GLN A 20 3.37 15.33 -52.26
N ALA A 21 2.39 14.62 -52.80
CA ALA A 21 1.13 14.36 -52.11
C ALA A 21 1.34 13.53 -50.82
N ALA A 22 2.21 12.50 -50.87
CA ALA A 22 2.55 11.70 -49.70
C ALA A 22 3.30 12.52 -48.63
N HIS A 23 4.20 13.43 -49.04
CA HIS A 23 4.86 14.34 -48.11
C HIS A 23 3.88 15.31 -47.44
N ALA A 24 2.94 15.88 -48.19
CA ALA A 24 1.90 16.75 -47.64
C ALA A 24 1.01 16.00 -46.62
N ALA A 25 0.57 14.78 -46.96
CA ALA A 25 -0.22 13.94 -46.06
C ALA A 25 0.54 13.58 -44.78
N ARG A 26 1.85 13.28 -44.88
CA ARG A 26 2.69 13.01 -43.71
C ARG A 26 2.78 14.21 -42.76
N THR A 27 2.93 15.42 -43.30
CA THR A 27 2.97 16.65 -42.50
C THR A 27 1.64 16.89 -41.79
N GLN A 28 0.51 16.62 -42.46
CA GLN A 28 -0.81 16.73 -41.86
C GLN A 28 -1.00 15.72 -40.71
N LEU A 29 -0.64 14.46 -40.92
CA LEU A 29 -0.71 13.43 -39.88
C LEU A 29 0.19 13.76 -38.68
N GLN A 30 1.38 14.33 -38.91
CA GLN A 30 2.25 14.78 -37.83
C GLN A 30 1.62 15.89 -37.00
N ALA A 31 0.92 16.83 -37.63
CA ALA A 31 0.18 17.88 -36.93
C ALA A 31 -1.00 17.31 -36.12
N GLU A 32 -1.74 16.33 -36.67
CA GLU A 32 -2.85 15.66 -35.97
C GLU A 32 -2.36 14.84 -34.76
N ILE A 33 -1.23 14.13 -34.89
CA ILE A 33 -0.59 13.41 -33.79
C ILE A 33 -0.15 14.39 -32.70
N ALA A 34 0.48 15.51 -33.06
CA ALA A 34 0.88 16.52 -32.09
C ALA A 34 -0.32 17.07 -31.31
N GLN A 35 -1.43 17.35 -31.99
CA GLN A 35 -2.67 17.76 -31.33
C GLN A 35 -3.27 16.67 -30.43
N ALA A 36 -3.17 15.40 -30.82
CA ALA A 36 -3.67 14.30 -30.01
C ALA A 36 -2.85 14.11 -28.73
N VAL A 37 -1.53 14.22 -28.81
CA VAL A 37 -0.63 14.19 -27.64
C VAL A 37 -0.93 15.36 -26.70
N GLU A 38 -1.14 16.56 -27.24
CA GLU A 38 -1.47 17.73 -26.42
C GLU A 38 -2.82 17.57 -25.70
N ARG A 39 -3.85 17.04 -26.39
CA ARG A 39 -5.12 16.73 -25.74
C ARG A 39 -4.98 15.69 -24.63
N GLN A 40 -4.11 14.69 -24.79
CA GLN A 40 -3.86 13.68 -23.77
C GLN A 40 -3.17 14.30 -22.56
N ARG A 41 -2.15 15.14 -22.77
CA ARG A 41 -1.47 15.88 -21.71
C ARG A 41 -2.45 16.75 -20.91
N LEU A 42 -3.28 17.54 -21.60
CA LEU A 42 -4.26 18.41 -20.95
C LEU A 42 -5.30 17.64 -20.13
N ARG A 43 -5.66 16.41 -20.53
CA ARG A 43 -6.56 15.55 -19.73
C ARG A 43 -5.90 15.08 -18.45
N GLN A 44 -4.63 14.67 -18.51
CA GLN A 44 -3.87 14.25 -17.33
C GLN A 44 -3.69 15.40 -16.34
N GLU A 45 -3.35 16.59 -16.86
CA GLU A 45 -3.20 17.80 -16.04
C GLU A 45 -4.53 18.22 -15.39
N LEU A 46 -5.66 18.07 -16.10
CA LEU A 46 -6.99 18.32 -15.53
C LEU A 46 -7.35 17.31 -14.43
N GLU A 47 -7.02 16.02 -14.61
CA GLU A 47 -7.25 14.97 -13.60
C GLU A 47 -6.43 15.23 -12.33
N GLU A 48 -5.16 15.63 -12.48
CA GLU A 48 -4.28 15.99 -11.37
C GLU A 48 -4.82 17.21 -10.60
N GLN A 49 -5.24 18.26 -11.31
CA GLN A 49 -5.86 19.44 -10.69
C GLN A 49 -7.18 19.11 -9.98
N GLN A 50 -7.98 18.19 -10.51
CA GLN A 50 -9.22 17.75 -9.87
C GLN A 50 -8.94 16.95 -8.59
N LEU A 51 -7.91 16.11 -8.59
CA LEU A 51 -7.46 15.38 -7.40
C LEU A 51 -6.95 16.34 -6.32
N GLU A 52 -6.10 17.29 -6.68
CA GLU A 52 -5.58 18.30 -5.76
C GLU A 52 -6.72 19.16 -5.18
N LEU A 53 -7.68 19.57 -6.00
CA LEU A 53 -8.87 20.28 -5.55
C LEU A 53 -9.71 19.45 -4.56
N SER A 54 -9.80 18.14 -4.77
CA SER A 54 -10.50 17.22 -3.86
C SER A 54 -9.80 17.15 -2.49
N VAL A 55 -8.47 16.95 -2.50
CA VAL A 55 -7.65 16.94 -1.28
C VAL A 55 -7.76 18.27 -0.55
N ALA A 56 -7.59 19.40 -1.25
CA ALA A 56 -7.70 20.72 -0.67
C ALA A 56 -9.09 20.99 -0.06
N ARG A 57 -10.17 20.49 -0.69
CA ARG A 57 -11.53 20.57 -0.11
C ARG A 57 -11.66 19.75 1.17
N SER A 58 -11.05 18.58 1.22
CA SER A 58 -11.01 17.72 2.42
C SER A 58 -10.26 18.41 3.56
N THR A 59 -9.04 18.91 3.30
CA THR A 59 -8.23 19.62 4.29
C THR A 59 -8.92 20.89 4.78
N ASN A 60 -9.52 21.68 3.89
CA ASN A 60 -10.29 22.87 4.28
C ASN A 60 -11.51 22.53 5.13
N ARG A 61 -12.13 21.37 4.92
CA ARG A 61 -13.25 20.89 5.74
C ARG A 61 -12.77 20.49 7.13
N GLN A 62 -11.64 19.79 7.22
CA GLN A 62 -11.02 19.42 8.49
C GLN A 62 -10.65 20.66 9.31
N MET A 63 -9.95 21.63 8.71
CA MET A 63 -9.56 22.87 9.40
C MET A 63 -10.77 23.70 9.86
N ARG A 64 -11.89 23.66 9.12
CA ARG A 64 -13.14 24.28 9.57
C ARG A 64 -13.71 23.57 10.80
N GLY A 65 -13.68 22.24 10.82
CA GLY A 65 -14.08 21.44 11.98
C GLY A 65 -13.24 21.76 13.21
N GLU A 66 -11.91 21.80 13.06
CA GLU A 66 -10.97 22.17 14.13
C GLU A 66 -11.26 23.57 14.67
N ARG A 67 -11.51 24.55 13.79
CA ARG A 67 -11.89 25.91 14.19
C ARG A 67 -13.21 25.93 14.96
N ASP A 68 -14.23 25.22 14.48
CA ASP A 68 -15.54 25.20 15.12
C ASP A 68 -15.48 24.48 16.49
N ASP A 69 -14.58 23.50 16.67
CA ASP A 69 -14.31 22.88 17.97
C ASP A 69 -13.55 23.81 18.94
N ILE A 70 -12.61 24.61 18.45
CA ILE A 70 -11.95 25.68 19.21
C ILE A 70 -12.97 26.73 19.66
N ASP A 71 -13.82 27.22 18.76
CA ASP A 71 -14.88 28.21 19.05
C ASP A 71 -15.91 27.65 20.06
N ALA A 72 -16.05 26.33 20.14
CA ALA A 72 -16.93 25.63 21.07
C ALA A 72 -16.25 25.23 22.41
N ASP A 73 -15.03 25.70 22.68
CA ASP A 73 -14.23 25.35 23.88
C ASP A 73 -14.03 23.83 24.08
N ARG A 74 -14.02 23.05 22.99
CA ARG A 74 -13.78 21.60 23.03
C ARG A 74 -12.28 21.35 22.97
N ARG A 75 -11.68 21.00 24.11
CA ARG A 75 -10.25 20.63 24.15
C ARG A 75 -10.00 19.32 23.41
N ASP A 76 -9.09 19.39 22.46
CA ASP A 76 -8.54 18.31 21.65
C ASP A 76 -8.03 17.16 22.54
N CYS A 77 -8.51 15.93 22.29
CA CYS A 77 -8.05 14.73 22.98
C CYS A 77 -7.59 13.67 21.99
N ASN A 78 -6.60 14.06 21.17
CA ASN A 78 -5.81 13.16 20.34
C ASN A 78 -4.32 13.12 20.77
N ASP A 79 -4.05 13.15 22.08
CA ASP A 79 -2.74 12.80 22.62
C ASP A 79 -2.89 11.72 23.71
N LEU A 80 -2.64 10.47 23.33
CA LEU A 80 -2.60 9.31 24.23
C LEU A 80 -1.16 8.91 24.59
N SER A 81 -0.18 9.80 24.44
CA SER A 81 1.22 9.49 24.80
C SER A 81 1.55 9.67 26.29
N THR A 82 0.64 10.18 27.12
CA THR A 82 0.91 10.39 28.56
C THR A 82 -0.24 9.96 29.47
N CYS A 83 -0.46 8.65 29.59
CA CYS A 83 -1.16 8.08 30.76
C CYS A 83 -0.54 6.74 31.20
N PRO A 84 0.07 6.66 32.39
CA PRO A 84 0.73 5.45 32.89
C PRO A 84 -0.30 4.48 33.50
N ALA A 85 -0.95 3.65 32.67
CA ALA A 85 -1.77 2.54 33.19
C ALA A 85 -2.09 1.41 32.19
N ALA A 86 -1.48 1.34 31.00
CA ALA A 86 -1.84 0.34 29.97
C ALA A 86 -0.92 -0.89 29.94
N ALA A 87 -0.48 -1.38 31.09
CA ALA A 87 0.30 -2.61 31.23
C ALA A 87 -0.51 -3.69 31.97
N ALA A 88 -1.65 -4.10 31.42
CA ALA A 88 -2.30 -5.38 31.72
C ALA A 88 -3.54 -5.53 30.84
N CYS A 89 -3.38 -6.19 29.68
CA CYS A 89 -4.37 -7.07 29.04
C CYS A 89 -3.83 -7.51 27.67
N SER A 90 -2.71 -8.23 27.68
CA SER A 90 -2.35 -9.10 26.56
C SER A 90 -3.01 -10.46 26.79
N GLY A 91 -4.09 -10.72 26.07
CA GLY A 91 -4.82 -11.98 26.11
C GLY A 91 -5.34 -12.32 24.73
N LYS A 92 -4.59 -13.16 24.00
CA LYS A 92 -5.05 -13.81 22.77
C LYS A 92 -6.30 -14.65 23.10
N THR A 93 -7.39 -14.48 22.34
CA THR A 93 -8.22 -15.55 21.74
C THR A 93 -9.51 -14.99 21.14
N GLY A 94 -9.81 -15.35 19.89
CA GLY A 94 -11.11 -15.15 19.24
C GLY A 94 -11.00 -15.55 17.78
N ILE A 95 -11.56 -16.70 17.41
CA ILE A 95 -11.38 -17.32 16.09
C ILE A 95 -12.21 -16.55 15.06
N ASN A 96 -11.54 -15.75 14.22
CA ASN A 96 -12.14 -15.07 13.07
C ASN A 96 -12.42 -16.06 11.95
N ARG A 97 -13.70 -16.33 11.65
CA ARG A 97 -14.10 -17.06 10.43
C ARG A 97 -15.03 -16.20 9.58
N ALA A 98 -14.43 -15.43 8.67
CA ALA A 98 -15.14 -14.94 7.50
C ALA A 98 -15.15 -16.06 6.44
N ARG A 99 -16.32 -16.40 5.90
CA ARG A 99 -16.43 -17.32 4.75
C ARG A 99 -17.27 -16.64 3.68
N CYS A 100 -16.62 -16.08 2.67
CA CYS A 100 -17.27 -15.67 1.43
C CYS A 100 -17.64 -16.93 0.64
N THR A 101 -18.92 -17.18 0.39
CA THR A 101 -19.40 -18.44 -0.22
C THR A 101 -19.91 -18.28 -1.65
N GLY A 102 -19.84 -17.09 -2.24
CA GLY A 102 -20.28 -16.92 -3.63
C GLY A 102 -19.87 -15.59 -4.23
N VAL A 103 -18.96 -15.64 -5.21
CA VAL A 103 -18.76 -14.57 -6.20
C VAL A 103 -19.61 -14.94 -7.42
N GLY A 104 -20.94 -14.88 -7.26
CA GLY A 104 -21.87 -14.93 -8.39
C GLY A 104 -21.85 -13.59 -9.15
N PRO A 105 -22.19 -13.55 -10.45
CA PRO A 105 -21.95 -12.37 -11.30
C PRO A 105 -22.82 -11.13 -10.99
N ARG A 106 -23.55 -11.08 -9.86
CA ARG A 106 -24.48 -9.99 -9.52
C ARG A 106 -24.58 -9.61 -8.04
N ILE A 107 -24.26 -10.50 -7.09
CA ILE A 107 -24.43 -10.28 -5.65
C ILE A 107 -23.29 -11.00 -4.91
N ALA A 108 -22.52 -10.27 -4.10
CA ALA A 108 -21.53 -10.83 -3.19
C ALA A 108 -22.18 -11.17 -1.85
N LYS A 109 -21.97 -12.39 -1.34
CA LYS A 109 -22.53 -12.82 -0.05
C LYS A 109 -21.42 -13.01 0.99
N GLY A 110 -21.62 -12.45 2.17
CA GLY A 110 -20.68 -12.56 3.29
C GLY A 110 -21.40 -12.89 4.60
N GLU A 111 -20.77 -13.69 5.43
CA GLU A 111 -21.20 -13.97 6.80
C GLU A 111 -20.09 -13.58 7.78
N TYR A 112 -20.46 -12.90 8.87
CA TYR A 112 -19.55 -12.48 9.93
C TYR A 112 -20.13 -12.83 11.30
N VAL A 113 -19.32 -13.44 12.17
CA VAL A 113 -19.72 -13.78 13.55
C VAL A 113 -18.87 -12.96 14.51
N TRP A 114 -19.54 -12.17 15.35
CA TRP A 114 -18.94 -11.33 16.38
C TRP A 114 -19.24 -11.89 17.78
N GLU A 115 -18.19 -12.15 18.56
CA GLU A 115 -18.30 -12.55 19.96
C GLU A 115 -17.99 -11.37 20.88
N LEU A 116 -19.02 -10.86 21.53
CA LEU A 116 -18.96 -9.79 22.51
C LEU A 116 -18.75 -10.38 23.90
N GLN A 117 -17.50 -10.47 24.34
CA GLN A 117 -17.14 -11.04 25.65
C GLN A 117 -17.22 -9.97 26.76
N GLN A 118 -17.34 -10.44 28.00
CA GLN A 118 -17.38 -9.60 29.21
C GLN A 118 -18.54 -8.60 29.21
N MET A 119 -19.70 -9.01 28.69
CA MET A 119 -20.88 -8.15 28.54
C MET A 119 -21.34 -7.56 29.87
N SER A 120 -21.16 -8.28 30.98
CA SER A 120 -21.54 -7.85 32.33
C SER A 120 -20.78 -6.61 32.83
N TRP A 121 -19.56 -6.40 32.36
CA TRP A 121 -18.73 -5.24 32.70
C TRP A 121 -18.90 -4.08 31.73
N LEU A 122 -19.45 -4.34 30.55
CA LEU A 122 -19.42 -3.41 29.43
C LEU A 122 -20.04 -2.04 29.73
N ASP A 123 -21.19 -2.00 30.41
CA ASP A 123 -21.85 -0.74 30.78
C ASP A 123 -20.97 0.09 31.73
N VAL A 124 -20.37 -0.55 32.74
CA VAL A 124 -19.45 0.09 33.70
C VAL A 124 -18.18 0.58 32.99
N THR A 125 -17.59 -0.24 32.12
CA THR A 125 -16.38 0.12 31.37
C THR A 125 -16.61 1.34 30.47
N LEU A 126 -17.79 1.46 29.86
CA LEU A 126 -18.11 2.56 28.96
C LEU A 126 -18.49 3.85 29.71
N GLN A 127 -18.92 3.80 30.97
CA GLN A 127 -19.24 5.00 31.75
C GLN A 127 -18.07 5.97 31.92
N PHE A 128 -16.83 5.46 31.91
CA PHE A 128 -15.60 6.25 31.98
C PHE A 128 -15.23 6.94 30.66
N ARG A 129 -15.98 6.71 29.57
CA ARG A 129 -15.80 7.39 28.29
C ARG A 129 -16.75 8.59 28.15
N PRO A 130 -16.38 9.62 27.36
CA PRO A 130 -17.30 10.67 26.93
C PRO A 130 -18.57 10.06 26.33
N GLU A 131 -19.73 10.71 26.53
CA GLU A 131 -21.04 10.20 26.08
C GLU A 131 -21.07 9.82 24.59
N ALA A 132 -20.36 10.60 23.77
CA ALA A 132 -20.16 10.38 22.34
C ALA A 132 -19.44 9.07 21.97
N LEU A 133 -18.71 8.46 22.90
CA LEU A 133 -17.83 7.30 22.69
C LEU A 133 -18.23 6.09 23.54
N ARG A 134 -19.41 6.09 24.16
CA ARG A 134 -19.95 4.98 24.96
C ARG A 134 -20.46 3.81 24.11
N ARG A 135 -19.69 3.39 23.11
CA ARG A 135 -19.96 2.27 22.21
C ARG A 135 -18.73 1.38 22.04
N ILE A 136 -18.94 0.20 21.49
CA ILE A 136 -17.89 -0.71 21.04
C ILE A 136 -18.10 -1.07 19.57
N SER A 137 -17.01 -1.39 18.88
CA SER A 137 -17.03 -1.78 17.47
C SER A 137 -16.42 -3.16 17.26
N SER A 138 -16.88 -3.90 16.25
CA SER A 138 -16.19 -5.09 15.76
C SER A 138 -14.93 -4.71 14.98
N HIS A 139 -14.14 -5.71 14.59
CA HIS A 139 -13.18 -5.51 13.51
C HIS A 139 -13.89 -5.27 12.18
N SER A 140 -13.27 -4.49 11.31
CA SER A 140 -13.73 -4.32 9.94
C SER A 140 -13.56 -5.62 9.14
N PHE A 141 -14.47 -5.87 8.20
CA PHE A 141 -14.42 -7.01 7.29
C PHE A 141 -15.01 -6.64 5.93
N GLU A 142 -14.63 -7.37 4.89
CA GLU A 142 -14.98 -7.01 3.52
C GLU A 142 -16.04 -7.94 2.91
N VAL A 143 -17.02 -7.34 2.23
CA VAL A 143 -18.01 -8.07 1.41
C VAL A 143 -18.23 -7.29 0.11
N GLY A 144 -17.99 -7.93 -1.04
CA GLY A 144 -18.24 -7.31 -2.34
C GLY A 144 -17.36 -6.10 -2.66
N GLY A 145 -16.18 -5.98 -2.05
CA GLY A 145 -15.27 -4.84 -2.22
C GLY A 145 -15.57 -3.63 -1.31
N CYS A 146 -16.50 -3.79 -0.36
CA CYS A 146 -16.86 -2.77 0.61
C CYS A 146 -16.48 -3.21 2.03
N SER A 147 -16.02 -2.26 2.85
CA SER A 147 -15.65 -2.49 4.24
C SER A 147 -16.84 -2.23 5.17
N PHE A 148 -17.06 -3.15 6.10
CA PHE A 148 -18.14 -3.09 7.09
C PHE A 148 -17.59 -3.30 8.50
N ASP A 149 -18.19 -2.64 9.49
CA ASP A 149 -17.99 -2.95 10.90
C ASP A 149 -19.30 -2.78 11.69
N PHE A 150 -19.37 -3.41 12.85
CA PHE A 150 -20.57 -3.43 13.69
C PHE A 150 -20.37 -2.60 14.94
N LEU A 151 -21.40 -1.88 15.37
CA LEU A 151 -21.38 -1.02 16.54
C LEU A 151 -22.42 -1.51 17.55
N TYR A 152 -22.05 -1.63 18.82
CA TYR A 152 -22.96 -1.96 19.93
C TYR A 152 -22.91 -0.91 21.04
N ARG A 153 -24.08 -0.57 21.59
CA ARG A 153 -24.26 0.42 22.68
C ARG A 153 -25.26 -0.08 23.73
N PRO A 154 -24.83 -0.32 24.98
CA PRO A 154 -25.69 -0.84 26.05
C PRO A 154 -26.90 0.05 26.40
N ASP A 155 -26.69 1.37 26.40
CA ASP A 155 -27.66 2.37 26.86
C ASP A 155 -28.62 2.85 25.74
N ARG A 156 -28.44 2.36 24.51
CA ARG A 156 -29.30 2.63 23.34
C ARG A 156 -29.37 4.08 22.86
N GLY A 157 -28.46 4.96 23.25
CA GLY A 157 -28.45 6.32 22.66
C GLY A 157 -27.78 6.36 21.28
N GLY A 158 -27.33 7.55 20.86
CA GLY A 158 -26.79 7.77 19.52
C GLY A 158 -25.59 6.87 19.21
N LEU A 159 -25.73 6.01 18.20
CA LEU A 159 -24.67 5.08 17.77
C LEU A 159 -23.54 5.81 17.01
N LEU A 160 -23.83 6.99 16.46
CA LEU A 160 -22.88 7.91 15.84
C LEU A 160 -23.15 9.36 16.24
N LEU A 161 -22.12 10.19 16.15
CA LEU A 161 -22.15 11.63 16.48
C LEU A 161 -23.14 12.43 15.62
N THR A 162 -23.38 12.00 14.38
CA THR A 162 -24.25 12.66 13.39
C THR A 162 -25.66 12.06 13.31
N SER A 163 -25.91 10.91 13.95
CA SER A 163 -27.18 10.18 13.82
C SER A 163 -28.22 10.67 14.82
N ASN A 164 -29.39 11.10 14.32
CA ASN A 164 -30.58 11.40 15.13
C ASN A 164 -31.35 10.13 15.58
N LYS A 165 -30.72 8.95 15.46
CA LYS A 165 -31.30 7.65 15.77
C LYS A 165 -30.65 7.02 16.99
N ASN A 166 -31.49 6.42 17.83
CA ASN A 166 -31.12 5.73 19.07
C ASN A 166 -31.34 4.22 18.91
N GLY A 167 -30.42 3.40 19.38
CA GLY A 167 -30.50 1.94 19.23
C GLY A 167 -29.34 1.18 19.87
N SER A 168 -29.49 -0.14 20.02
CA SER A 168 -28.46 -1.00 20.62
C SER A 168 -27.40 -1.49 19.63
N LEU A 169 -27.73 -1.66 18.34
CA LEU A 169 -26.82 -2.22 17.33
C LEU A 169 -26.91 -1.48 15.99
N ALA A 170 -25.76 -1.25 15.34
CA ALA A 170 -25.67 -0.75 13.98
C ALA A 170 -24.58 -1.47 13.17
N ILE A 171 -24.73 -1.39 11.85
CA ILE A 171 -23.76 -1.78 10.83
C ILE A 171 -23.29 -0.49 10.20
N ARG A 172 -21.99 -0.20 10.25
CA ARG A 172 -21.38 0.91 9.55
C ARG A 172 -20.76 0.40 8.25
N VAL A 173 -20.90 1.19 7.19
CA VAL A 173 -20.29 0.95 5.89
C VAL A 173 -19.26 2.03 5.66
N ASP A 174 -18.05 1.63 5.31
CA ASP A 174 -17.00 2.53 4.86
C ASP A 174 -16.80 2.33 3.36
N SER A 175 -17.49 3.16 2.58
CA SER A 175 -17.42 3.13 1.11
C SER A 175 -17.66 4.52 0.52
N GLU A 176 -16.79 4.93 -0.40
CA GLU A 176 -16.97 6.12 -1.23
C GLU A 176 -17.85 5.86 -2.46
N GLN A 177 -18.35 4.62 -2.63
CA GLN A 177 -19.14 4.19 -3.78
C GLN A 177 -20.61 4.04 -3.42
N ASP A 178 -21.48 4.23 -4.41
CA ASP A 178 -22.88 3.87 -4.30
C ASP A 178 -23.01 2.35 -4.18
N ILE A 179 -23.61 1.87 -3.09
CA ILE A 179 -23.81 0.45 -2.86
C ILE A 179 -25.24 0.17 -2.43
N ALA A 180 -25.81 -0.92 -2.95
CA ALA A 180 -27.05 -1.48 -2.45
C ALA A 180 -26.73 -2.81 -1.75
N PHE A 181 -27.21 -3.01 -0.54
CA PHE A 181 -26.99 -4.25 0.18
C PHE A 181 -28.18 -4.63 1.04
N ARG A 182 -28.32 -5.94 1.23
CA ARG A 182 -29.30 -6.55 2.12
C ARG A 182 -28.57 -7.15 3.32
N TYR A 183 -29.14 -6.99 4.50
CA TYR A 183 -28.54 -7.53 5.72
C TYR A 183 -29.55 -8.29 6.58
N SER A 184 -29.05 -9.24 7.36
CA SER A 184 -29.80 -9.99 8.36
C SER A 184 -28.93 -10.22 9.59
N ILE A 185 -29.50 -10.01 10.77
CA ILE A 185 -28.81 -10.13 12.05
C ILE A 185 -29.36 -11.35 12.79
N TYR A 186 -28.48 -12.18 13.34
CA TYR A 186 -28.83 -13.36 14.10
C TYR A 186 -28.10 -13.35 15.43
N ILE A 187 -28.75 -13.81 16.49
CA ILE A 187 -28.15 -13.95 17.82
C ILE A 187 -28.12 -15.43 18.18
N LYS A 188 -27.00 -15.90 18.70
CA LYS A 188 -26.86 -17.28 19.14
C LYS A 188 -27.65 -17.50 20.43
N ARG A 189 -28.49 -18.54 20.46
CA ARG A 189 -29.15 -19.00 21.68
C ARG A 189 -28.20 -19.90 22.48
N ARG A 190 -28.23 -19.82 23.81
CA ARG A 190 -27.45 -20.69 24.72
C ARG A 190 -27.63 -22.16 24.35
N GLY A 191 -26.53 -22.86 24.09
CA GLY A 191 -26.52 -24.27 23.69
C GLY A 191 -27.31 -24.60 22.42
N GLY A 192 -27.68 -23.62 21.59
CA GLY A 192 -28.54 -23.79 20.43
C GLY A 192 -28.10 -23.02 19.18
N ASP A 193 -29.00 -22.94 18.21
CA ASP A 193 -28.76 -22.33 16.90
C ASP A 193 -28.86 -20.80 16.91
N PHE A 194 -28.44 -20.18 15.81
CA PHE A 194 -28.63 -18.75 15.54
C PHE A 194 -30.09 -18.44 15.23
N VAL A 195 -30.69 -17.51 15.96
CA VAL A 195 -32.06 -17.03 15.75
C VAL A 195 -32.02 -15.63 15.16
N GLN A 196 -32.78 -15.41 14.08
CA GLN A 196 -32.83 -14.10 13.41
C GLN A 196 -33.47 -13.05 14.33
N TRP A 197 -32.80 -11.92 14.48
CA TRP A 197 -33.29 -10.77 15.24
C TRP A 197 -33.81 -9.71 14.25
N GLY A 198 -35.14 -9.64 14.14
CA GLY A 198 -35.83 -8.78 13.18
C GLY A 198 -36.00 -9.38 11.79
N GLU A 199 -36.45 -8.57 10.87
CA GLU A 199 -36.61 -8.94 9.46
C GLU A 199 -35.32 -8.68 8.66
N THR A 200 -35.24 -9.27 7.48
CA THR A 200 -34.19 -8.97 6.51
C THR A 200 -34.46 -7.61 5.89
N THR A 201 -33.47 -6.72 5.91
CA THR A 201 -33.65 -5.32 5.51
C THR A 201 -32.74 -4.98 4.33
N ASP A 202 -33.30 -4.21 3.38
CA ASP A 202 -32.60 -3.67 2.22
C ASP A 202 -32.15 -2.23 2.51
N ALA A 203 -30.91 -1.89 2.15
CA ALA A 203 -30.32 -0.58 2.35
C ALA A 203 -29.53 -0.13 1.12
N SER A 204 -29.45 1.18 0.92
CA SER A 204 -28.62 1.81 -0.10
C SER A 204 -27.79 2.92 0.53
N HIS A 205 -26.49 2.90 0.25
CA HIS A 205 -25.54 3.95 0.56
C HIS A 205 -25.19 4.68 -0.73
N HIS A 206 -25.21 6.01 -0.71
CA HIS A 206 -24.73 6.83 -1.82
C HIS A 206 -23.36 7.38 -1.41
N GLY A 207 -22.32 7.18 -2.23
CA GLY A 207 -20.93 7.53 -1.92
C GLY A 207 -20.70 9.03 -1.66
N SER A 208 -21.67 9.89 -2.01
CA SER A 208 -21.67 11.32 -1.69
C SER A 208 -22.32 11.69 -0.36
N ASP A 209 -23.03 10.76 0.28
CA ASP A 209 -23.67 10.95 1.57
C ASP A 209 -22.71 10.56 2.71
N ASP A 210 -22.87 11.25 3.84
CA ASP A 210 -22.14 11.12 5.12
C ASP A 210 -21.25 9.86 5.22
N PRO A 211 -19.90 9.99 5.35
CA PRO A 211 -18.97 8.86 5.50
C PRO A 211 -19.22 8.00 6.75
N SER A 212 -20.23 8.35 7.55
CA SER A 212 -20.72 7.59 8.68
C SER A 212 -22.10 6.95 8.43
N PHE A 213 -22.40 6.56 7.18
CA PHE A 213 -23.62 5.82 6.88
C PHE A 213 -23.71 4.57 7.75
N THR A 214 -24.80 4.50 8.52
CA THR A 214 -25.12 3.35 9.36
C THR A 214 -26.50 2.83 9.06
N VAL A 215 -26.58 1.51 9.02
CA VAL A 215 -27.84 0.79 9.00
C VAL A 215 -28.01 0.10 10.34
N HIS A 216 -29.24 -0.08 10.75
CA HIS A 216 -29.57 -0.18 12.15
C HIS A 216 -30.35 -1.46 12.46
N GLY A 217 -30.20 -1.95 13.70
CA GLY A 217 -31.02 -3.05 14.21
C GLY A 217 -32.52 -2.69 14.32
N PRO A 218 -33.40 -3.69 14.51
CA PRO A 218 -34.86 -3.50 14.59
C PRO A 218 -35.35 -2.59 15.73
N ASP A 219 -34.51 -2.40 16.76
CA ASP A 219 -34.81 -1.56 17.92
C ASP A 219 -34.49 -0.08 17.71
N VAL A 220 -34.00 0.29 16.53
CA VAL A 220 -33.57 1.65 16.25
C VAL A 220 -34.73 2.54 15.87
N HIS A 221 -34.74 3.73 16.46
CA HIS A 221 -35.82 4.69 16.35
C HIS A 221 -35.26 6.11 16.32
N LEU A 222 -36.02 7.04 15.73
CA LEU A 222 -35.71 8.46 15.81
C LEU A 222 -35.83 8.93 17.26
N ARG A 223 -34.94 9.84 17.68
CA ARG A 223 -34.85 10.34 19.07
C ARG A 223 -36.19 10.87 19.62
N ASP A 224 -37.07 11.36 18.75
CA ASP A 224 -38.37 11.95 19.11
C ASP A 224 -39.59 11.05 18.80
N SER A 225 -39.37 9.80 18.36
CA SER A 225 -40.45 8.84 18.08
C SER A 225 -40.71 7.91 19.26
N PRO A 226 -41.97 7.43 19.45
CA PRO A 226 -42.27 6.43 20.47
C PRO A 226 -41.43 5.16 20.26
N VAL A 227 -40.89 4.60 21.35
CA VAL A 227 -39.97 3.46 21.32
C VAL A 227 -40.68 2.25 20.69
N ALA A 228 -40.30 1.88 19.47
CA ALA A 228 -40.91 0.77 18.73
C ALA A 228 -40.50 -0.62 19.27
N ALA A 229 -39.28 -0.75 19.80
CA ALA A 229 -38.78 -1.95 20.48
C ALA A 229 -37.62 -1.60 21.44
N VAL A 230 -37.41 -2.41 22.47
CA VAL A 230 -36.41 -2.16 23.53
C VAL A 230 -35.20 -3.08 23.33
N GLY A 231 -34.17 -2.69 22.58
CA GLY A 231 -32.95 -3.51 22.48
C GLY A 231 -33.14 -4.88 21.79
N ILE A 232 -32.14 -5.74 21.94
CA ILE A 232 -32.10 -7.07 21.31
C ILE A 232 -33.25 -7.94 21.84
N PHE A 233 -34.11 -8.44 20.94
CA PHE A 233 -35.37 -9.15 21.24
C PHE A 233 -36.29 -8.46 22.27
N GLY A 234 -36.27 -7.13 22.33
CA GLY A 234 -37.10 -6.40 23.31
C GLY A 234 -36.53 -6.41 24.73
N LEU A 235 -35.26 -6.83 24.91
CA LEU A 235 -34.55 -6.82 26.17
C LEU A 235 -33.61 -5.61 26.28
N THR A 236 -33.68 -4.92 27.42
CA THR A 236 -32.61 -3.99 27.85
C THR A 236 -31.28 -4.72 28.04
N HIS A 237 -30.15 -4.02 28.02
CA HIS A 237 -28.84 -4.64 28.25
C HIS A 237 -28.79 -5.47 29.54
N GLY A 238 -29.31 -4.94 30.65
CA GLY A 238 -29.39 -5.69 31.91
C GLY A 238 -30.30 -6.93 31.87
N GLN A 239 -31.37 -6.92 31.06
CA GLN A 239 -32.21 -8.11 30.85
C GLN A 239 -31.55 -9.11 29.90
N LEU A 240 -30.84 -8.63 28.88
CA LEU A 240 -30.11 -9.43 27.91
C LEU A 240 -29.04 -10.29 28.60
N LEU A 241 -28.30 -9.71 29.56
CA LEU A 241 -27.31 -10.43 30.38
C LEU A 241 -27.88 -11.63 31.15
N ARG A 242 -29.16 -11.57 31.53
CA ARG A 242 -29.85 -12.64 32.28
C ARG A 242 -30.66 -13.57 31.39
N SER A 243 -30.64 -13.33 30.08
CA SER A 243 -31.44 -14.07 29.11
C SER A 243 -30.71 -15.30 28.57
N GLU A 244 -31.40 -16.07 27.74
CA GLU A 244 -30.81 -17.18 27.00
C GLU A 244 -29.88 -16.76 25.86
N TRP A 245 -29.77 -15.46 25.56
CA TRP A 245 -28.94 -14.93 24.47
C TRP A 245 -27.50 -14.62 24.88
N VAL A 246 -27.20 -14.66 26.18
CA VAL A 246 -25.86 -14.49 26.73
C VAL A 246 -25.43 -15.80 27.40
N GLU A 247 -24.33 -16.35 26.91
CA GLU A 247 -23.72 -17.59 27.38
C GLU A 247 -22.28 -17.28 27.80
N ASP A 248 -21.89 -17.66 29.02
CA ASP A 248 -20.55 -17.39 29.58
C ASP A 248 -20.10 -15.93 29.43
N ASP A 249 -20.99 -15.01 29.81
CA ASP A 249 -20.81 -13.55 29.70
C ASP A 249 -20.49 -13.05 28.29
N THR A 250 -20.87 -13.84 27.28
CA THR A 250 -20.60 -13.59 25.87
C THR A 250 -21.90 -13.52 25.07
N LEU A 251 -22.07 -12.45 24.29
CA LEU A 251 -23.12 -12.33 23.28
C LEU A 251 -22.53 -12.63 21.90
N THR A 252 -23.01 -13.69 21.24
CA THR A 252 -22.56 -14.04 19.89
C THR A 252 -23.57 -13.59 18.84
N VAL A 253 -23.16 -12.67 17.98
CA VAL A 253 -23.97 -12.08 16.92
C VAL A 253 -23.45 -12.52 15.56
N LYS A 254 -24.32 -13.02 14.67
CA LYS A 254 -23.98 -13.34 13.28
C LYS A 254 -24.69 -12.37 12.35
N PHE A 255 -23.95 -11.83 11.40
CA PHE A 255 -24.43 -10.94 10.35
C PHE A 255 -24.31 -11.66 9.01
N VAL A 256 -25.36 -11.56 8.20
CA VAL A 256 -25.39 -12.05 6.82
C VAL A 256 -25.62 -10.86 5.91
N LEU A 257 -24.74 -10.65 4.94
CA LEU A 257 -24.75 -9.54 3.99
C LEU A 257 -24.84 -10.06 2.56
N GLU A 258 -25.69 -9.43 1.76
CA GLU A 258 -25.77 -9.59 0.30
C GLU A 258 -25.53 -8.23 -0.36
N VAL A 259 -24.34 -8.00 -0.91
CA VAL A 259 -23.89 -6.71 -1.45
C VAL A 259 -23.96 -6.71 -2.97
N ARG A 260 -24.57 -5.66 -3.52
CA ARG A 260 -24.62 -5.36 -4.95
C ARG A 260 -23.85 -4.05 -5.23
N PRO A 261 -22.60 -4.13 -5.73
CA PRO A 261 -21.84 -2.95 -6.11
C PRO A 261 -22.46 -2.24 -7.32
N ASP A 262 -22.32 -0.91 -7.41
CA ASP A 262 -22.83 -0.13 -8.54
C ASP A 262 -22.13 -0.51 -9.87
N VAL A 263 -22.94 -0.54 -10.92
CA VAL A 263 -22.66 -1.10 -12.25
C VAL A 263 -21.89 -0.12 -13.15
N SER A 264 -21.66 1.11 -12.67
CA SER A 264 -21.08 2.21 -13.46
C SER A 264 -19.57 2.07 -13.71
N TYR A 265 -18.81 1.40 -12.83
CA TYR A 265 -17.34 1.32 -12.96
C TYR A 265 -16.80 0.07 -13.67
N ARG A 266 -17.64 -0.93 -13.99
CA ARG A 266 -17.16 -2.16 -14.66
C ARG A 266 -16.92 -2.02 -16.16
N MET A 267 -17.14 -0.84 -16.76
CA MET A 267 -16.83 -0.59 -18.17
C MET A 267 -15.32 -0.70 -18.48
N GLN A 268 -14.42 -0.69 -17.49
CA GLN A 268 -12.99 -0.96 -17.70
C GLN A 268 -12.58 -2.45 -17.67
N GLN A 269 -13.48 -3.39 -17.36
CA GLN A 269 -13.19 -4.84 -17.37
C GLN A 269 -14.07 -5.66 -18.33
N SER A 270 -14.63 -5.02 -19.35
CA SER A 270 -15.35 -5.75 -20.41
C SER A 270 -14.38 -6.45 -21.38
N VAL A 271 -13.73 -7.53 -20.92
CA VAL A 271 -13.42 -8.62 -21.85
C VAL A 271 -14.64 -9.53 -21.88
N THR A 272 -15.21 -9.57 -23.06
CA THR A 272 -16.38 -10.30 -23.55
C THR A 272 -16.67 -11.62 -22.83
N GLN A 273 -17.92 -11.78 -22.41
CA GLN A 273 -18.50 -13.04 -21.97
C GLN A 273 -18.51 -14.02 -23.16
N MET A 274 -17.45 -14.81 -23.31
CA MET A 274 -17.45 -16.03 -24.13
C MET A 274 -17.65 -17.24 -23.22
N ALA A 275 -18.05 -18.36 -23.81
CA ALA A 275 -18.40 -19.63 -23.14
C ALA A 275 -17.42 -20.00 -22.01
N ALA A 276 -17.88 -20.83 -21.05
CA ALA A 276 -17.10 -21.36 -19.93
C ALA A 276 -15.90 -22.21 -20.40
N VAL A 277 -14.90 -21.54 -20.96
CA VAL A 277 -13.60 -22.06 -21.34
C VAL A 277 -12.72 -21.82 -20.12
N GLU A 278 -12.16 -22.89 -19.56
CA GLU A 278 -11.15 -22.77 -18.53
C GLU A 278 -9.94 -22.04 -19.12
N ILE A 279 -9.63 -20.86 -18.58
CA ILE A 279 -8.45 -20.08 -18.98
C ILE A 279 -7.30 -20.56 -18.09
N PRO A 280 -6.21 -21.13 -18.66
CA PRO A 280 -5.05 -21.50 -17.88
C PRO A 280 -4.43 -20.31 -17.14
N GLU A 281 -3.69 -20.60 -16.06
CA GLU A 281 -2.96 -19.56 -15.31
C GLU A 281 -1.95 -18.83 -16.19
N ALA A 282 -1.66 -17.57 -15.82
CA ALA A 282 -0.67 -16.77 -16.53
C ALA A 282 0.73 -17.40 -16.41
N THR A 283 1.34 -17.72 -17.55
CA THR A 283 2.63 -18.43 -17.58
C THR A 283 3.83 -17.50 -17.70
N MET A 284 3.61 -16.21 -17.96
CA MET A 284 4.67 -15.25 -18.33
C MET A 284 5.87 -15.27 -17.38
N ILE A 285 5.64 -15.24 -16.05
CA ILE A 285 6.71 -15.25 -15.04
C ILE A 285 7.56 -16.54 -15.14
N ARG A 286 6.90 -17.69 -15.29
CA ARG A 286 7.58 -18.98 -15.41
C ARG A 286 8.35 -19.06 -16.73
N ASP A 287 7.74 -18.60 -17.81
CA ASP A 287 8.32 -18.69 -19.14
C ASP A 287 9.53 -17.74 -19.28
N THR A 288 9.50 -16.54 -18.67
CA THR A 288 10.67 -15.64 -18.61
C THR A 288 11.75 -16.11 -17.64
N GLN A 289 11.38 -16.81 -16.55
CA GLN A 289 12.36 -17.45 -15.68
C GLN A 289 13.11 -18.54 -16.44
N ALA A 290 12.38 -19.42 -17.14
CA ALA A 290 12.97 -20.48 -17.97
C ALA A 290 13.87 -19.89 -19.06
N LEU A 291 13.44 -18.78 -19.70
CA LEU A 291 14.26 -18.06 -20.68
C LEU A 291 15.62 -17.62 -20.09
N PHE A 292 15.65 -17.17 -18.84
CA PHE A 292 16.90 -16.82 -18.15
C PHE A 292 17.75 -18.05 -17.80
N GLU A 293 17.13 -19.11 -17.27
CA GLU A 293 17.83 -20.33 -16.84
C GLU A 293 18.41 -21.13 -18.01
N GLU A 294 17.68 -21.23 -19.10
CA GLU A 294 18.09 -21.95 -20.31
C GLU A 294 19.09 -21.14 -21.16
N GLY A 295 19.00 -19.80 -21.10
CA GLY A 295 19.89 -18.89 -21.85
C GLY A 295 19.71 -18.93 -23.37
N THR A 296 18.64 -19.56 -23.87
CA THR A 296 18.37 -19.65 -25.31
C THR A 296 18.12 -18.29 -25.93
N CYS A 297 18.74 -17.98 -27.07
CA CYS A 297 18.61 -16.70 -27.77
C CYS A 297 19.18 -15.49 -27.00
N SER A 298 20.05 -15.72 -26.01
CA SER A 298 20.76 -14.65 -25.32
C SER A 298 21.67 -13.87 -26.26
N ASP A 299 21.61 -12.55 -26.18
CA ASP A 299 22.39 -11.61 -26.99
C ASP A 299 23.30 -10.71 -26.14
N VAL A 300 23.35 -10.92 -24.81
CA VAL A 300 24.20 -10.21 -23.85
C VAL A 300 24.87 -11.20 -22.91
N GLN A 301 26.12 -10.92 -22.54
CA GLN A 301 26.89 -11.71 -21.59
C GLN A 301 27.38 -10.84 -20.43
N PHE A 302 27.18 -11.32 -19.21
CA PHE A 302 27.80 -10.77 -18.02
C PHE A 302 29.00 -11.61 -17.61
N ARG A 303 30.14 -10.97 -17.32
CA ARG A 303 31.29 -11.63 -16.69
C ARG A 303 31.34 -11.22 -15.23
N VAL A 304 31.09 -12.16 -14.33
CA VAL A 304 31.00 -11.92 -12.89
C VAL A 304 31.97 -12.88 -12.20
N GLN A 305 33.03 -12.35 -11.58
CA GLN A 305 34.05 -13.15 -10.87
C GLN A 305 34.61 -14.34 -11.71
N GLY A 306 34.73 -14.17 -13.03
CA GLY A 306 35.20 -15.22 -13.94
C GLY A 306 34.12 -16.18 -14.46
N GLU A 307 32.90 -16.14 -13.91
CA GLU A 307 31.73 -16.83 -14.49
C GLU A 307 31.09 -15.98 -15.61
N THR A 308 30.54 -16.67 -16.62
CA THR A 308 29.76 -16.02 -17.69
C THR A 308 28.28 -16.34 -17.50
N ILE A 309 27.45 -15.30 -17.39
CA ILE A 309 26.00 -15.40 -17.28
C ILE A 309 25.37 -14.84 -18.56
N GLN A 310 24.56 -15.65 -19.24
CA GLN A 310 23.86 -15.26 -20.46
C GLN A 310 22.58 -14.47 -20.12
N ALA A 311 22.24 -13.47 -20.93
CA ALA A 311 21.05 -12.64 -20.74
C ALA A 311 20.53 -12.02 -22.06
N HIS A 312 19.39 -11.36 -21.97
CA HIS A 312 18.64 -10.80 -23.09
C HIS A 312 18.55 -9.27 -22.97
N SER A 313 19.13 -8.55 -23.93
CA SER A 313 19.17 -7.09 -23.96
C SER A 313 17.77 -6.48 -23.85
N GLN A 314 16.77 -7.09 -24.52
CA GLN A 314 15.39 -6.60 -24.51
C GLN A 314 14.78 -6.59 -23.10
N VAL A 315 14.98 -7.66 -22.33
CA VAL A 315 14.50 -7.74 -20.95
C VAL A 315 15.24 -6.73 -20.07
N LEU A 316 16.57 -6.68 -20.18
CA LEU A 316 17.40 -5.77 -19.39
C LEU A 316 17.05 -4.30 -19.64
N CYS A 317 16.94 -3.88 -20.90
CA CYS A 317 16.57 -2.53 -21.30
C CYS A 317 15.14 -2.15 -20.89
N ALA A 318 14.23 -3.12 -20.84
CA ALA A 318 12.86 -2.89 -20.39
C ALA A 318 12.80 -2.68 -18.87
N ARG A 319 13.68 -3.34 -18.11
CA ARG A 319 13.59 -3.46 -16.65
C ARG A 319 14.61 -2.62 -15.87
N SER A 320 15.59 -2.04 -16.56
CA SER A 320 16.58 -1.13 -15.98
C SER A 320 16.96 -0.02 -16.98
N GLU A 321 16.80 1.24 -16.57
CA GLU A 321 17.26 2.37 -17.39
C GLU A 321 18.76 2.39 -17.59
N VAL A 322 19.53 1.92 -16.58
CA VAL A 322 20.98 1.85 -16.66
C VAL A 322 21.39 0.86 -17.75
N PHE A 323 20.80 -0.34 -17.78
CA PHE A 323 21.06 -1.27 -18.87
C PHE A 323 20.55 -0.75 -20.21
N ARG A 324 19.41 -0.06 -20.25
CA ARG A 324 18.93 0.59 -21.48
C ARG A 324 19.97 1.55 -22.04
N LYS A 325 20.54 2.41 -21.20
CA LYS A 325 21.59 3.37 -21.59
C LYS A 325 22.86 2.64 -22.04
N GLN A 326 23.34 1.65 -21.28
CA GLN A 326 24.55 0.88 -21.58
C GLN A 326 24.45 0.07 -22.88
N LEU A 327 23.28 -0.49 -23.18
CA LEU A 327 23.05 -1.36 -24.35
C LEU A 327 22.49 -0.60 -25.57
N SER A 328 22.15 0.68 -25.41
CA SER A 328 21.75 1.58 -26.50
C SER A 328 22.97 2.14 -27.25
N ALA A 329 22.77 2.55 -28.50
CA ALA A 329 23.84 2.92 -29.43
C ALA A 329 24.78 4.00 -28.87
N GLY A 330 26.08 3.70 -28.78
CA GLY A 330 27.12 4.68 -28.46
C GLY A 330 28.14 4.25 -27.38
N MET A 331 27.94 3.13 -26.70
CA MET A 331 28.87 2.60 -25.67
C MET A 331 29.56 1.30 -26.13
N GLN A 332 30.71 0.93 -25.55
CA GLN A 332 31.44 -0.29 -25.95
C GLN A 332 30.57 -1.54 -25.79
N GLU A 333 29.76 -1.57 -24.73
CA GLU A 333 28.82 -2.61 -24.35
C GLU A 333 27.69 -2.76 -25.38
N SER A 334 27.34 -1.69 -26.09
CA SER A 334 26.36 -1.73 -27.19
C SER A 334 26.88 -2.50 -28.41
N VAL A 335 28.21 -2.56 -28.58
CA VAL A 335 28.90 -3.25 -29.69
C VAL A 335 29.39 -4.63 -29.27
N SER A 336 30.04 -4.74 -28.11
CA SER A 336 30.61 -6.00 -27.61
C SER A 336 29.56 -6.96 -27.05
N LYS A 337 28.44 -6.40 -26.53
CA LYS A 337 27.41 -7.13 -25.78
C LYS A 337 27.95 -7.90 -24.57
N VAL A 338 29.13 -7.53 -24.08
CA VAL A 338 29.76 -8.10 -22.87
C VAL A 338 29.85 -7.02 -21.81
N ILE A 339 29.33 -7.30 -20.62
CA ILE A 339 29.35 -6.39 -19.46
C ILE A 339 30.12 -7.07 -18.33
N ASN A 340 31.16 -6.41 -17.82
CA ASN A 340 31.96 -6.91 -16.71
C ASN A 340 31.38 -6.41 -15.38
N ILE A 341 31.21 -7.34 -14.43
CA ILE A 341 30.74 -7.08 -13.07
C ILE A 341 31.87 -7.47 -12.12
N GLU A 342 32.50 -6.47 -11.52
CA GLU A 342 33.68 -6.64 -10.65
C GLU A 342 33.33 -6.54 -9.16
N ASP A 343 32.22 -5.86 -8.84
CA ASP A 343 31.82 -5.41 -7.51
C ASP A 343 30.59 -6.17 -6.96
N CYS A 344 30.38 -7.41 -7.41
CA CYS A 344 29.25 -8.23 -6.95
C CYS A 344 29.57 -9.73 -7.01
N GLU A 345 29.09 -10.47 -6.01
CA GLU A 345 29.12 -11.93 -6.04
C GLU A 345 28.16 -12.49 -7.10
N VAL A 346 28.56 -13.63 -7.69
CA VAL A 346 27.77 -14.33 -8.70
C VAL A 346 26.35 -14.64 -8.21
N SER A 347 26.19 -15.09 -6.96
CA SER A 347 24.91 -15.45 -6.36
C SER A 347 23.95 -14.26 -6.28
N THR A 348 24.43 -13.13 -5.75
CA THR A 348 23.71 -11.87 -5.65
C THR A 348 23.32 -11.35 -7.03
N PHE A 349 24.24 -11.39 -8.00
CA PHE A 349 23.95 -10.91 -9.35
C PHE A 349 22.93 -11.81 -10.07
N LYS A 350 22.99 -13.14 -9.89
CA LYS A 350 21.97 -14.06 -10.41
C LYS A 350 20.59 -13.81 -9.78
N ALA A 351 20.52 -13.54 -8.48
CA ALA A 351 19.28 -13.17 -7.81
C ALA A 351 18.69 -11.85 -8.35
N PHE A 352 19.54 -10.84 -8.56
CA PHE A 352 19.16 -9.58 -9.20
C PHE A 352 18.63 -9.78 -10.63
N LEU A 353 19.33 -10.57 -11.45
CA LEU A 353 18.86 -10.88 -12.81
C LEU A 353 17.53 -11.64 -12.76
N ARG A 354 17.39 -12.66 -11.90
CA ARG A 354 16.11 -13.38 -11.74
C ARG A 354 14.96 -12.43 -11.41
N PHE A 355 15.18 -11.44 -10.54
CA PHE A 355 14.19 -10.40 -10.27
C PHE A 355 13.85 -9.59 -11.53
N LEU A 356 14.82 -9.22 -12.38
CA LEU A 356 14.52 -8.50 -13.62
C LEU A 356 13.60 -9.29 -14.57
N TYR A 357 13.80 -10.61 -14.67
CA TYR A 357 13.00 -11.47 -15.56
C TYR A 357 11.62 -11.80 -15.00
N THR A 358 11.48 -11.91 -13.68
CA THR A 358 10.28 -12.48 -13.03
C THR A 358 9.48 -11.48 -12.22
N ASP A 359 10.08 -10.35 -11.83
CA ASP A 359 9.57 -9.42 -10.82
C ASP A 359 9.23 -10.12 -9.47
N LEU A 360 9.75 -11.34 -9.25
CA LEU A 360 9.63 -12.04 -7.97
C LEU A 360 10.75 -11.57 -7.04
N LEU A 361 10.36 -11.20 -5.81
CA LEU A 361 11.29 -10.78 -4.79
C LEU A 361 12.00 -12.02 -4.21
N PRO A 362 13.30 -11.94 -3.91
CA PRO A 362 14.04 -13.07 -3.32
C PRO A 362 13.37 -13.56 -2.04
N SER A 363 13.28 -14.88 -1.85
CA SER A 363 12.82 -15.42 -0.58
C SER A 363 13.91 -15.22 0.48
N THR A 364 13.52 -14.85 1.69
CA THR A 364 14.42 -14.74 2.86
C THR A 364 14.74 -16.09 3.50
N GLU A 365 14.13 -17.18 2.99
CA GLU A 365 14.40 -18.55 3.42
C GLU A 365 15.72 -19.04 2.80
N PRO A 366 16.59 -19.73 3.57
CA PRO A 366 17.85 -20.25 3.05
C PRO A 366 17.59 -21.23 1.91
N VAL A 367 18.17 -20.91 0.74
CA VAL A 367 18.20 -21.78 -0.42
C VAL A 367 19.29 -22.84 -0.14
N GLU A 368 18.88 -24.10 -0.11
CA GLU A 368 19.63 -25.35 0.16
C GLU A 368 19.64 -25.85 1.62
N PRO A 369 19.05 -27.04 1.89
CA PRO A 369 19.21 -27.73 3.16
C PRO A 369 20.61 -28.33 3.25
N GLY A 370 21.56 -27.58 3.80
CA GLY A 370 22.93 -28.07 4.03
C GLY A 370 23.99 -27.01 4.28
N ALA A 371 23.72 -25.74 3.96
CA ALA A 371 24.63 -24.64 4.32
C ALA A 371 24.30 -24.15 5.73
N LYS A 372 25.28 -24.17 6.63
CA LYS A 372 25.16 -23.58 7.96
C LYS A 372 24.92 -22.08 7.79
N THR A 373 23.73 -21.59 8.12
CA THR A 373 23.46 -20.15 8.18
C THR A 373 23.90 -19.63 9.54
N GLU A 374 25.03 -18.95 9.55
CA GLU A 374 25.34 -17.93 10.55
C GLU A 374 24.47 -16.71 10.19
N ASP A 375 23.72 -16.14 11.15
CA ASP A 375 22.81 -14.99 10.94
C ASP A 375 23.46 -13.83 10.15
N ASP A 376 24.78 -13.66 10.29
CA ASP A 376 25.61 -12.66 9.60
C ASP A 376 25.55 -12.75 8.06
N THR A 377 25.23 -13.92 7.49
CA THR A 377 25.22 -14.13 6.03
C THR A 377 23.99 -13.57 5.31
N VAL A 378 22.84 -13.53 5.99
CA VAL A 378 21.59 -13.04 5.40
C VAL A 378 21.60 -11.51 5.26
N GLY A 379 22.08 -10.81 6.28
CA GLY A 379 22.25 -9.35 6.25
C GLY A 379 23.25 -8.91 5.18
N ALA A 380 24.38 -9.60 5.05
CA ALA A 380 25.38 -9.32 4.02
C ALA A 380 24.82 -9.50 2.59
N GLN A 381 24.05 -10.58 2.35
CA GLN A 381 23.41 -10.81 1.06
C GLN A 381 22.37 -9.73 0.73
N MET A 382 21.58 -9.31 1.72
CA MET A 382 20.58 -8.26 1.54
C MET A 382 21.20 -6.90 1.22
N LEU A 383 22.30 -6.55 1.90
CA LEU A 383 23.09 -5.34 1.60
C LEU A 383 23.71 -5.39 0.20
N ALA A 384 24.21 -6.55 -0.23
CA ALA A 384 24.73 -6.72 -1.58
C ALA A 384 23.63 -6.57 -2.65
N LEU A 385 22.42 -7.09 -2.39
CA LEU A 385 21.26 -6.89 -3.26
C LEU A 385 20.81 -5.42 -3.29
N LEU A 386 20.83 -4.72 -2.14
CA LEU A 386 20.56 -3.29 -2.07
C LEU A 386 21.54 -2.52 -2.97
N ALA A 387 22.83 -2.80 -2.87
CA ALA A 387 23.89 -2.16 -3.68
C ALA A 387 23.65 -2.34 -5.19
N VAL A 388 23.39 -3.57 -5.63
CA VAL A 388 23.16 -3.88 -7.05
C VAL A 388 21.85 -3.26 -7.55
N SER A 389 20.78 -3.31 -6.73
CA SER A 389 19.49 -2.72 -7.08
C SER A 389 19.58 -1.20 -7.23
N HIS A 390 20.33 -0.51 -6.37
CA HIS A 390 20.63 0.91 -6.52
C HIS A 390 21.45 1.20 -7.78
N LYS A 391 22.56 0.47 -7.98
CA LYS A 391 23.47 0.63 -9.14
C LYS A 391 22.74 0.53 -10.48
N TYR A 392 21.78 -0.39 -10.59
CA TYR A 392 21.01 -0.62 -11.81
C TYR A 392 19.59 -0.03 -11.78
N GLN A 393 19.28 0.81 -10.77
CA GLN A 393 18.02 1.54 -10.63
C GLN A 393 16.77 0.64 -10.66
N ALA A 394 16.83 -0.50 -9.97
CA ALA A 394 15.71 -1.40 -9.76
C ALA A 394 14.95 -1.03 -8.48
N THR A 395 14.20 0.08 -8.50
CA THR A 395 13.58 0.71 -7.32
C THR A 395 12.73 -0.24 -6.49
N ARG A 396 11.92 -1.10 -7.11
CA ARG A 396 11.07 -2.05 -6.38
C ARG A 396 11.87 -3.07 -5.57
N LEU A 397 12.98 -3.59 -6.11
CA LEU A 397 13.88 -4.47 -5.38
C LEU A 397 14.64 -3.71 -4.28
N GLN A 398 15.08 -2.48 -4.58
CA GLN A 398 15.75 -1.61 -3.61
C GLN A 398 14.89 -1.37 -2.36
N LEU A 399 13.65 -0.93 -2.56
CA LEU A 399 12.69 -0.69 -1.47
C LEU A 399 12.36 -1.96 -0.68
N TRP A 400 12.32 -3.12 -1.35
CA TRP A 400 12.15 -4.39 -0.66
C TRP A 400 13.36 -4.72 0.22
N CYS A 401 14.59 -4.51 -0.27
CA CYS A 401 15.80 -4.69 0.53
C CYS A 401 15.81 -3.74 1.74
N GLU A 402 15.39 -2.49 1.56
CA GLU A 402 15.20 -1.53 2.66
C GLU A 402 14.25 -2.09 3.73
N ALA A 403 13.08 -2.59 3.32
CA ALA A 403 12.10 -3.15 4.26
C ALA A 403 12.65 -4.37 5.03
N GLN A 404 13.40 -5.26 4.37
CA GLN A 404 14.00 -6.42 5.05
C GLN A 404 15.08 -5.99 6.05
N LEU A 405 15.95 -5.05 5.68
CA LEU A 405 16.98 -4.53 6.56
C LEU A 405 16.40 -3.77 7.76
N CYS A 406 15.30 -3.03 7.58
CA CYS A 406 14.56 -2.41 8.68
C CYS A 406 14.10 -3.43 9.73
N ASN A 407 13.64 -4.61 9.30
CA ASN A 407 13.17 -5.67 10.20
C ASN A 407 14.31 -6.41 10.92
N GLN A 408 15.56 -6.22 10.49
CA GLN A 408 16.75 -6.89 11.02
C GLN A 408 17.68 -5.93 11.77
N LEU A 409 17.27 -4.68 11.99
CA LEU A 409 18.10 -3.70 12.70
C LEU A 409 18.43 -4.19 14.11
N SER A 410 19.73 -4.21 14.41
CA SER A 410 20.29 -4.57 15.70
C SER A 410 21.22 -3.47 16.20
N THR A 411 21.40 -3.39 17.52
CA THR A 411 22.28 -2.38 18.13
C THR A 411 23.72 -2.52 17.62
N SER A 412 24.21 -3.74 17.38
CA SER A 412 25.56 -3.99 16.87
C SER A 412 25.77 -3.56 15.43
N GLU A 413 24.74 -3.62 14.58
CA GLU A 413 24.88 -3.45 13.12
C GLU A 413 24.33 -2.12 12.61
N VAL A 414 23.51 -1.42 13.39
CA VAL A 414 22.80 -0.20 12.95
C VAL A 414 23.73 0.88 12.39
N CYS A 415 24.95 1.01 12.91
CA CYS A 415 25.94 1.99 12.40
C CYS A 415 26.45 1.63 11.00
N ASP A 416 26.68 0.34 10.75
CA ASP A 416 27.15 -0.16 9.46
C ASP A 416 26.02 -0.13 8.43
N ILE A 417 24.81 -0.55 8.82
CA ILE A 417 23.61 -0.47 7.97
C ILE A 417 23.31 0.99 7.62
N LEU A 418 23.43 1.92 8.57
CA LEU A 418 23.26 3.34 8.32
C LEU A 418 24.29 3.89 7.32
N CYS A 419 25.55 3.46 7.40
CA CYS A 419 26.55 3.80 6.38
C CYS A 419 26.09 3.36 4.99
N GLN A 420 25.69 2.09 4.87
CA GLN A 420 25.27 1.53 3.58
C GLN A 420 24.01 2.21 3.06
N ALA A 421 23.04 2.47 3.92
CA ALA A 421 21.81 3.17 3.56
C ALA A 421 22.09 4.57 3.01
N HIS A 422 23.04 5.28 3.61
CA HIS A 422 23.49 6.58 3.11
C HIS A 422 24.16 6.47 1.73
N VAL A 423 25.08 5.51 1.57
CA VAL A 423 25.84 5.32 0.32
C VAL A 423 24.95 4.93 -0.85
N PHE A 424 23.93 4.09 -0.61
CA PHE A 424 23.00 3.62 -1.64
C PHE A 424 21.72 4.45 -1.73
N GLU A 425 21.69 5.64 -1.11
CA GLU A 425 20.55 6.56 -1.12
C GLU A 425 19.21 5.89 -0.72
N ALA A 426 19.29 4.94 0.21
CA ALA A 426 18.17 4.16 0.74
C ALA A 426 17.46 4.95 1.84
N LYS A 427 16.61 5.91 1.44
CA LYS A 427 16.04 6.92 2.34
C LYS A 427 15.15 6.35 3.45
N GLN A 428 14.37 5.30 3.17
CA GLN A 428 13.47 4.73 4.18
C GLN A 428 14.28 3.97 5.23
N LEU A 429 15.29 3.21 4.79
CA LEU A 429 16.23 2.55 5.68
C LEU A 429 17.07 3.54 6.50
N GLU A 430 17.57 4.62 5.87
CA GLU A 430 18.34 5.67 6.57
C GLU A 430 17.51 6.30 7.71
N LYS A 431 16.23 6.60 7.45
CA LYS A 431 15.28 7.10 8.46
C LYS A 431 15.02 6.08 9.56
N ALA A 432 14.81 4.80 9.22
CA ALA A 432 14.59 3.74 10.20
C ALA A 432 15.81 3.57 11.12
N CYS A 433 17.03 3.62 10.57
CA CYS A 433 18.26 3.62 11.36
C CYS A 433 18.31 4.81 12.33
N TYR A 434 17.93 6.02 11.90
CA TYR A 434 17.88 7.17 12.80
C TYR A 434 16.89 7.00 13.94
N THR A 435 15.68 6.48 13.65
CA THR A 435 14.69 6.17 14.68
C THR A 435 15.24 5.13 15.65
N TYR A 436 15.83 4.05 15.16
CA TYR A 436 16.43 3.01 16.00
C TYR A 436 17.53 3.58 16.91
N ILE A 437 18.43 4.40 16.36
CA ILE A 437 19.50 5.07 17.12
C ILE A 437 18.91 6.01 18.17
N LYS A 438 17.87 6.79 17.85
CA LYS A 438 17.18 7.68 18.80
C LYS A 438 16.63 6.88 19.99
N ASP A 439 16.03 5.73 19.73
CA ASP A 439 15.42 4.88 20.76
C ASP A 439 16.45 4.12 21.62
N HIS A 440 17.62 3.78 21.06
CA HIS A 440 18.67 2.98 21.72
C HIS A 440 19.97 3.76 21.96
N MET A 441 19.89 5.09 22.02
CA MET A 441 21.05 5.99 21.94
C MET A 441 22.13 5.70 22.98
N ALA A 442 21.73 5.42 24.23
CA ALA A 442 22.66 5.17 25.33
C ALA A 442 23.53 3.93 25.11
N GLU A 443 23.04 2.95 24.34
CA GLU A 443 23.77 1.74 23.98
C GLU A 443 24.63 1.98 22.73
N VAL A 444 24.07 2.61 21.71
CA VAL A 444 24.76 2.91 20.45
C VAL A 444 25.98 3.82 20.66
N LEU A 445 25.87 4.83 21.53
CA LEU A 445 26.99 5.73 21.85
C LEU A 445 28.21 5.03 22.48
N LYS A 446 28.00 3.87 23.11
CA LYS A 446 29.10 3.09 23.71
C LYS A 446 29.82 2.22 22.69
N LEU A 447 29.25 2.05 21.48
CA LEU A 447 29.83 1.22 20.45
C LEU A 447 31.01 1.91 19.78
N PRO A 448 32.13 1.19 19.55
CA PRO A 448 33.23 1.68 18.73
C PRO A 448 32.77 2.09 17.32
N GLY A 449 31.80 1.35 16.76
CA GLY A 449 31.23 1.61 15.44
C GLY A 449 30.60 2.99 15.30
N TYR A 450 29.99 3.54 16.37
CA TYR A 450 29.43 4.89 16.33
C TYR A 450 30.52 5.97 16.31
N ALA A 451 31.59 5.80 17.10
CA ALA A 451 32.73 6.70 17.07
C ALA A 451 33.43 6.70 15.70
N GLU A 452 33.56 5.52 15.10
CA GLU A 452 34.11 5.35 13.75
C GLU A 452 33.22 5.98 12.68
N LEU A 453 31.90 5.77 12.75
CA LEU A 453 30.90 6.37 11.87
C LEU A 453 31.03 7.89 11.82
N VAL A 454 31.02 8.56 12.98
CA VAL A 454 31.08 10.02 13.05
C VAL A 454 32.43 10.55 12.56
N THR A 455 33.51 9.79 12.78
CA THR A 455 34.86 10.18 12.36
C THR A 455 35.04 10.06 10.84
N LYS A 456 34.61 8.94 10.26
CA LYS A 456 34.73 8.66 8.82
C LYS A 456 33.68 9.43 8.00
N TRP A 457 32.47 9.57 8.53
CA TRP A 457 31.31 10.15 7.88
C TRP A 457 30.67 11.25 8.73
N PRO A 458 31.33 12.41 8.88
CA PRO A 458 30.83 13.51 9.70
C PRO A 458 29.48 14.07 9.22
N ASP A 459 29.12 13.89 7.95
CA ASP A 459 27.79 14.25 7.44
C ASP A 459 26.69 13.35 8.01
N ILE A 460 26.96 12.05 8.14
CA ILE A 460 26.03 11.11 8.77
C ILE A 460 25.89 11.46 10.26
N GLY A 461 27.01 11.73 10.96
CA GLY A 461 26.96 12.18 12.36
C GLY A 461 26.15 13.46 12.57
N MET A 462 26.26 14.41 11.62
CA MET A 462 25.45 15.64 11.63
C MET A 462 23.97 15.32 11.38
N LYS A 463 23.64 14.46 10.41
CA LYS A 463 22.27 14.02 10.15
C LYS A 463 21.64 13.36 11.38
N VAL A 464 22.37 12.46 12.06
CA VAL A 464 21.90 11.85 13.32
C VAL A 464 21.62 12.92 14.36
N SER A 465 22.53 13.88 14.55
CA SER A 465 22.36 14.96 15.53
C SER A 465 21.16 15.86 15.22
N LEU A 466 20.95 16.21 13.95
CA LEU A 466 19.81 17.02 13.49
C LEU A 466 18.49 16.27 13.70
N PHE A 467 18.46 14.97 13.35
CA PHE A 467 17.30 14.12 13.56
C PHE A 467 16.96 13.97 15.06
N MET A 468 17.96 13.80 15.92
CA MET A 468 17.77 13.73 17.37
C MET A 468 17.26 15.04 17.97
N GLY A 469 17.67 16.18 17.38
CA GLY A 469 17.19 17.50 17.77
C GLY A 469 15.80 17.85 17.24
N ASP A 470 15.12 16.90 16.56
CA ASP A 470 13.82 17.08 15.91
C ASP A 470 13.79 18.30 14.97
N VAL A 471 14.93 18.56 14.31
CA VAL A 471 15.06 19.63 13.32
C VAL A 471 14.27 19.24 12.06
N PRO A 472 13.42 20.14 11.50
CA PRO A 472 12.70 19.87 10.27
C PRO A 472 13.63 19.46 9.12
N GLU A 473 13.18 18.54 8.27
CA GLU A 473 13.99 17.97 7.18
C GLU A 473 14.49 19.04 6.21
N THR A 474 13.69 20.08 5.95
CA THR A 474 14.07 21.25 5.14
C THR A 474 15.26 22.00 5.71
N ASP A 475 15.23 22.27 7.01
CA ASP A 475 16.28 23.02 7.71
C ASP A 475 17.54 22.17 7.83
N ALA A 476 17.37 20.87 8.07
CA ALA A 476 18.46 19.91 8.11
C ALA A 476 19.21 19.83 6.75
N GLU A 477 18.48 19.79 5.63
CA GLU A 477 19.07 19.81 4.29
C GLU A 477 19.87 21.09 4.02
N GLU A 478 19.33 22.26 4.37
CA GLU A 478 20.03 23.54 4.22
C GLU A 478 21.33 23.59 5.05
N ILE A 479 21.29 23.13 6.30
CA ILE A 479 22.46 23.06 7.19
C ILE A 479 23.52 22.12 6.60
N LEU A 480 23.11 20.95 6.11
CA LEU A 480 24.02 19.98 5.50
C LEU A 480 24.66 20.53 4.24
N GLN A 481 23.89 21.19 3.35
CA GLN A 481 24.42 21.83 2.15
C GLN A 481 25.42 22.94 2.49
N ALA A 482 25.10 23.81 3.45
CA ALA A 482 26.01 24.86 3.91
C ALA A 482 27.30 24.29 4.50
N SER A 483 27.21 23.18 5.23
CA SER A 483 28.37 22.49 5.81
C SER A 483 29.28 21.87 4.75
N LYS A 484 28.70 21.23 3.72
CA LYS A 484 29.43 20.67 2.57
C LYS A 484 30.17 21.75 1.80
N VAL A 485 29.51 22.87 1.50
CA VAL A 485 30.11 24.02 0.80
C VAL A 485 31.30 24.58 1.57
N ARG A 486 31.18 24.78 2.90
CA ARG A 486 32.28 25.27 3.73
C ARG A 486 33.48 24.33 3.76
N ARG A 487 33.27 23.00 3.81
CA ARG A 487 34.38 22.02 3.78
C ARG A 487 35.09 22.01 2.44
N LEU A 488 34.36 22.09 1.33
CA LEU A 488 34.94 22.18 -0.01
C LEU A 488 35.75 23.46 -0.22
N GLN A 489 35.32 24.59 0.36
CA GLN A 489 36.05 25.85 0.34
C GLN A 489 37.32 25.81 1.21
N ALA A 490 37.24 25.22 2.41
CA ALA A 490 38.39 25.07 3.30
C ALA A 490 39.46 24.09 2.75
N GLY A 491 39.05 23.05 2.02
CA GLY A 491 39.97 22.13 1.35
C GLY A 491 40.74 22.78 0.19
N LYS A 492 40.11 23.71 -0.54
CA LYS A 492 40.75 24.49 -1.62
C LYS A 492 41.76 25.55 -1.13
N GLN A 493 41.70 25.95 0.14
CA GLN A 493 42.66 26.89 0.76
C GLN A 493 43.88 26.18 1.37
N ARG A 494 43.89 24.85 1.42
CA ARG A 494 45.00 24.02 1.96
C ARG A 494 45.82 23.29 0.89
N MET A 495 45.44 23.40 -0.39
CA MET A 495 46.29 23.12 -1.55
C MET A 495 46.81 24.43 -2.11
#